data_AF-A0ABD0QY46-F1
#
_entry.id   AF-A0ABD0QY46-F1
#
_cell.length_a   1.000
_cell.length_b   1.000
_cell.length_c   1.000
_cell.angle_alpha   90.00
_cell.angle_beta   90.00
_cell.angle_gamma   90.00
#
_symmetry.space_group_name_H-M   'P 1'
#
loop_
_entity.id
_entity.type
_entity.pdbx_description
1 polymer ?
#
loop_
_entity_poly.entity_id
_entity_poly.type
_entity_poly.pdbx_seq_one_letter_code
_entity_poly.pdbx_strand_id
1 'polypeptide(L)'
;MSHYASSSSSSSYRRMFGGPGYLTPPMSRAVFGRASTGGAGSSRVSSRVYEVSKSSTSSPGFSSYRGSSYSMPNLSAGYTRSYGGMGETLDFSLADALNQEFLQTRTNEKVELQHLNDRFANYIEKVRMLEQQNQALVIEVDRLRGREPTRIADLYEDEMRELRREIEVVTSQRSRIEVERDNLVDDLQKLKA
;
A
#
# COMPACT_ATOMS: atom_id res chain seq x y z
N MET A 1 -12.79 -63.81 -5.11
CA MET A 1 -12.13 -62.61 -5.68
C MET A 1 -12.68 -61.42 -4.92
N SER A 2 -11.90 -60.86 -3.98
CA SER A 2 -12.31 -59.67 -3.22
C SER A 2 -11.24 -58.61 -3.39
N HIS A 3 -11.62 -57.49 -3.99
CA HIS A 3 -10.75 -56.36 -4.29
C HIS A 3 -10.73 -55.42 -3.08
N TYR A 4 -9.54 -55.13 -2.54
CA TYR A 4 -9.34 -54.05 -1.58
C TYR A 4 -9.14 -52.74 -2.35
N ALA A 5 -9.94 -51.73 -2.07
CA ALA A 5 -9.74 -50.38 -2.57
C ALA A 5 -8.83 -49.62 -1.58
N SER A 6 -7.63 -49.24 -2.01
CA SER A 6 -6.74 -48.38 -1.22
C SER A 6 -7.25 -46.94 -1.28
N SER A 7 -7.70 -46.40 -0.16
CA SER A 7 -8.02 -44.97 -0.03
C SER A 7 -6.72 -44.19 0.10
N SER A 8 -6.24 -43.61 -1.01
CA SER A 8 -5.14 -42.65 -1.01
C SER A 8 -5.63 -41.32 -0.42
N SER A 9 -5.33 -41.06 0.85
CA SER A 9 -5.53 -39.73 1.45
C SER A 9 -4.44 -38.79 0.96
N SER A 10 -4.62 -38.22 -0.23
CA SER A 10 -3.73 -37.21 -0.79
C SER A 10 -3.93 -35.87 -0.08
N SER A 11 -2.84 -35.27 0.39
CA SER A 11 -2.85 -33.93 0.97
C SER A 11 -3.39 -32.93 -0.05
N SER A 12 -4.48 -32.23 0.28
CA SER A 12 -5.19 -31.30 -0.61
C SER A 12 -4.48 -29.95 -0.83
N TYR A 13 -3.21 -29.83 -0.43
CA TYR A 13 -2.46 -28.58 -0.51
C TYR A 13 -1.87 -28.38 -1.90
N ARG A 14 -2.54 -27.58 -2.73
CA ARG A 14 -2.03 -27.13 -4.02
C ARG A 14 -1.19 -25.88 -3.82
N ARG A 15 0.10 -25.96 -4.16
CA ARG A 15 1.02 -24.83 -4.17
C ARG A 15 0.56 -23.80 -5.20
N MET A 16 0.10 -22.64 -4.75
CA MET A 16 -0.42 -21.58 -5.63
C MET A 16 0.65 -20.55 -6.01
N PHE A 17 1.87 -20.66 -5.48
CA PHE A 17 2.97 -19.76 -5.81
C PHE A 17 4.30 -20.52 -5.89
N GLY A 18 5.09 -20.20 -6.91
CA GLY A 18 6.51 -20.56 -7.02
C GLY A 18 6.80 -22.06 -7.16
N GLY A 19 6.43 -22.66 -8.30
CA GLY A 19 6.98 -23.95 -8.74
C GLY A 19 7.95 -23.75 -9.91
N PRO A 20 9.00 -24.59 -10.07
CA PRO A 20 9.93 -24.47 -11.18
C PRO A 20 9.22 -24.99 -12.45
N GLY A 21 8.83 -24.09 -13.36
CA GLY A 21 8.57 -24.47 -14.75
C GLY A 21 7.22 -24.15 -15.39
N TYR A 22 6.32 -23.34 -14.80
CA TYR A 22 5.11 -22.92 -15.53
C TYR A 22 4.83 -21.42 -15.39
N LEU A 23 5.06 -20.73 -16.51
CA LEU A 23 4.32 -19.60 -17.08
C LEU A 23 3.39 -18.86 -16.11
N THR A 24 3.75 -17.61 -15.84
CA THR A 24 2.85 -16.57 -15.33
C THR A 24 1.47 -16.64 -16.00
N PRO A 25 0.36 -16.48 -15.26
CA PRO A 25 -0.93 -16.21 -15.89
C PRO A 25 -0.75 -14.94 -16.75
N PRO A 26 -1.27 -14.89 -17.99
CA PRO A 26 -1.18 -13.68 -18.77
C PRO A 26 -2.07 -12.63 -18.10
N MET A 27 -1.45 -11.74 -17.33
CA MET A 27 -2.03 -10.44 -17.03
C MET A 27 -2.43 -9.84 -18.38
N SER A 28 -3.73 -9.59 -18.56
CA SER A 28 -4.29 -9.02 -19.79
C SER A 28 -3.54 -7.72 -20.09
N ARG A 29 -2.59 -7.82 -21.03
CA ARG A 29 -1.79 -6.69 -21.50
C ARG A 29 -2.74 -5.82 -22.30
N ALA A 30 -3.20 -4.71 -21.71
CA ALA A 30 -3.91 -3.68 -22.44
C ALA A 30 -3.00 -3.20 -23.58
N VAL A 31 -3.39 -3.55 -24.80
CA VAL A 31 -2.75 -3.08 -26.03
C VAL A 31 -3.20 -1.63 -26.21
N PHE A 32 -2.27 -0.69 -26.11
CA PHE A 32 -2.49 0.69 -26.54
C PHE A 32 -2.66 0.70 -28.06
N GLY A 33 -3.90 0.63 -28.51
CA GLY A 33 -4.29 0.91 -29.89
C GLY A 33 -4.24 2.40 -30.14
N ARG A 34 -3.38 2.82 -31.07
CA ARG A 34 -3.38 4.16 -31.65
C ARG A 34 -4.45 4.20 -32.73
N ALA A 35 -5.55 4.88 -32.47
CA ALA A 35 -6.44 5.40 -33.50
C ALA A 35 -7.14 6.66 -32.99
N SER A 36 -7.16 7.66 -33.86
CA SER A 36 -7.72 8.99 -33.69
C SER A 36 -9.25 9.01 -33.55
N THR A 37 -9.75 10.23 -33.33
CA THR A 37 -11.10 10.75 -33.61
C THR A 37 -12.22 10.46 -32.61
N GLY A 38 -12.55 11.50 -31.82
CA GLY A 38 -13.91 12.01 -31.63
C GLY A 38 -14.85 11.24 -30.70
N GLY A 39 -15.38 11.93 -29.69
CA GLY A 39 -16.60 11.48 -29.01
C GLY A 39 -16.68 11.88 -27.54
N ALA A 40 -17.53 12.86 -27.24
CA ALA A 40 -18.00 13.16 -25.90
C ALA A 40 -18.76 11.96 -25.32
N GLY A 41 -18.50 11.61 -24.06
CA GLY A 41 -19.19 10.51 -23.40
C GLY A 41 -18.83 10.40 -21.92
N SER A 42 -19.69 10.99 -21.07
CA SER A 42 -19.71 10.77 -19.63
C SER A 42 -19.77 9.27 -19.32
N SER A 43 -18.82 8.74 -18.55
CA SER A 43 -18.94 7.39 -17.98
C SER A 43 -18.47 7.38 -16.53
N ARG A 44 -19.42 6.95 -15.69
CA ARG A 44 -19.39 6.95 -14.24
C ARG A 44 -18.52 5.78 -13.79
N VAL A 45 -17.48 6.06 -13.00
CA VAL A 45 -16.63 5.01 -12.41
C VAL A 45 -17.41 4.34 -11.29
N SER A 46 -17.92 3.13 -11.54
CA SER A 46 -18.52 2.27 -10.52
C SER A 46 -17.40 1.58 -9.74
N SER A 47 -17.02 2.14 -8.59
CA SER A 47 -16.17 1.45 -7.61
C SER A 47 -17.00 0.37 -6.89
N ARG A 48 -16.62 -0.90 -7.05
CA ARG A 48 -17.10 -1.96 -6.16
C ARG A 48 -16.18 -1.99 -4.95
N VAL A 49 -16.67 -1.46 -3.83
CA VAL A 49 -16.02 -1.57 -2.52
C VAL A 49 -16.49 -2.88 -1.90
N TYR A 50 -15.58 -3.79 -1.60
CA TYR A 50 -15.88 -4.92 -0.71
C TYR A 50 -15.79 -4.41 0.73
N GLU A 51 -16.94 -4.16 1.35
CA GLU A 51 -17.02 -3.93 2.79
C GLU A 51 -16.76 -5.25 3.52
N VAL A 52 -15.77 -5.26 4.42
CA VAL A 52 -15.61 -6.31 5.42
C VAL A 52 -16.21 -5.80 6.73
N SER A 53 -17.39 -6.31 7.06
CA SER A 53 -18.04 -6.11 8.36
C SER A 53 -17.18 -6.76 9.45
N LYS A 54 -16.70 -5.94 10.39
CA LYS A 54 -16.04 -6.39 11.61
C LYS A 54 -17.09 -6.97 12.55
N SER A 55 -17.18 -8.29 12.66
CA SER A 55 -17.89 -8.95 13.76
C SER A 55 -16.95 -9.19 14.92
N SER A 56 -17.37 -8.68 16.06
CA SER A 56 -16.79 -8.63 17.40
C SER A 56 -16.50 -9.98 18.04
N THR A 57 -15.42 -10.01 18.84
CA THR A 57 -15.24 -10.74 20.10
C THR A 57 -15.63 -12.22 20.16
N SER A 58 -14.62 -13.10 20.10
CA SER A 58 -14.62 -14.35 20.87
C SER A 58 -13.18 -14.84 21.07
N SER A 59 -12.68 -14.72 22.29
CA SER A 59 -11.40 -15.30 22.74
C SER A 59 -11.49 -16.84 22.74
N PRO A 60 -10.46 -17.61 22.33
CA PRO A 60 -10.45 -19.05 22.53
C PRO A 60 -9.91 -19.40 23.93
N GLY A 61 -10.74 -20.06 24.73
CA GLY A 61 -10.36 -20.63 26.03
C GLY A 61 -9.53 -21.90 25.87
N PHE A 62 -8.49 -22.03 26.68
CA PHE A 62 -7.66 -23.23 26.79
C PHE A 62 -8.43 -24.33 27.55
N SER A 63 -8.60 -25.50 26.92
CA SER A 63 -9.13 -26.70 27.56
C SER A 63 -7.98 -27.64 27.95
N SER A 64 -7.74 -27.79 29.25
CA SER A 64 -6.81 -28.73 29.85
C SER A 64 -7.56 -30.00 30.27
N TYR A 65 -7.35 -31.09 29.55
CA TYR A 65 -7.85 -32.40 29.94
C TYR A 65 -6.96 -32.98 31.05
N ARG A 66 -7.46 -32.90 32.29
CA ARG A 66 -7.06 -33.76 33.42
C ARG A 66 -7.80 -35.10 33.30
N GLY A 67 -7.08 -36.19 33.06
CA GLY A 67 -7.61 -37.56 33.16
C GLY A 67 -7.17 -38.18 34.48
N SER A 68 -8.12 -38.32 35.42
CA SER A 68 -7.93 -38.96 36.72
C SER A 68 -7.79 -40.47 36.56
N SER A 69 -6.83 -41.04 37.28
CA SER A 69 -6.68 -42.45 37.56
C SER A 69 -7.83 -42.99 38.40
N TYR A 70 -8.31 -44.19 38.05
CA TYR A 70 -9.00 -45.08 38.96
C TYR A 70 -8.38 -46.47 38.85
N SER A 71 -8.14 -47.04 40.02
CA SER A 71 -7.35 -48.22 40.25
C SER A 71 -8.26 -49.37 40.72
N MET A 72 -7.84 -50.59 40.36
CA MET A 72 -8.19 -51.91 40.90
C MET A 72 -9.40 -52.66 40.31
N PRO A 73 -9.47 -54.01 40.41
CA PRO A 73 -8.46 -54.97 40.88
C PRO A 73 -8.17 -56.15 39.92
N ASN A 74 -7.05 -56.77 40.24
CA ASN A 74 -6.50 -58.05 39.82
C ASN A 74 -7.53 -59.22 39.80
N LEU A 75 -7.57 -59.98 38.70
CA LEU A 75 -8.08 -61.35 38.71
C LEU A 75 -7.10 -62.26 37.95
N SER A 76 -6.33 -63.00 38.73
CA SER A 76 -5.60 -64.18 38.33
C SER A 76 -6.55 -65.29 37.88
N ALA A 77 -6.45 -65.76 36.64
CA ALA A 77 -6.71 -67.15 36.26
C ALA A 77 -6.41 -67.30 34.77
N GLY A 78 -5.57 -68.27 34.43
CA GLY A 78 -5.09 -68.47 33.07
C GLY A 78 -6.21 -68.64 32.07
N TYR A 79 -6.01 -68.09 30.88
CA TYR A 79 -6.40 -68.72 29.63
C TYR A 79 -5.60 -68.09 28.51
N THR A 80 -4.73 -68.89 27.92
CA THR A 80 -4.12 -68.67 26.62
C THR A 80 -5.18 -68.19 25.63
N ARG A 81 -5.06 -66.95 25.14
CA ARG A 81 -5.65 -66.53 23.86
C ARG A 81 -4.54 -66.06 22.94
N SER A 82 -3.82 -67.05 22.44
CA SER A 82 -3.16 -66.97 21.14
C SER A 82 -4.25 -66.75 20.09
N TYR A 83 -4.36 -65.53 19.56
CA TYR A 83 -5.01 -65.32 18.27
C TYR A 83 -3.99 -65.69 17.20
N GLY A 84 -3.92 -66.99 16.90
CA GLY A 84 -3.37 -67.47 15.64
C GLY A 84 -4.34 -67.11 14.52
N GLY A 85 -3.91 -66.25 13.61
CA GLY A 85 -4.71 -65.84 12.46
C GLY A 85 -3.93 -64.90 11.55
N MET A 86 -3.13 -65.47 10.65
CA MET A 86 -2.65 -64.91 9.39
C MET A 86 -2.11 -63.46 9.44
N GLY A 87 -0.78 -63.35 9.51
CA GLY A 87 -0.06 -62.09 9.51
C GLY A 87 -0.31 -61.25 8.26
N GLU A 88 -0.87 -60.07 8.48
CA GLU A 88 -0.53 -58.89 7.71
C GLU A 88 0.30 -58.04 8.67
N THR A 89 1.62 -58.11 8.53
CA THR A 89 2.52 -57.23 9.26
C THR A 89 2.18 -55.82 8.81
N LEU A 90 1.41 -55.07 9.59
CA LEU A 90 1.20 -53.64 9.37
C LEU A 90 2.60 -53.03 9.20
N ASP A 91 2.89 -52.52 8.00
CA ASP A 91 4.19 -51.95 7.67
C ASP A 91 4.33 -50.57 8.33
N PHE A 92 4.59 -50.59 9.64
CA PHE A 92 4.82 -49.39 10.44
C PHE A 92 6.01 -48.59 9.93
N SER A 93 6.98 -49.25 9.25
CA SER A 93 8.15 -48.59 8.65
C SER A 93 7.75 -47.71 7.47
N LEU A 94 6.87 -48.18 6.58
CA LEU A 94 6.33 -47.37 5.48
C LEU A 94 5.46 -46.23 5.99
N ALA A 95 4.62 -46.46 7.01
CA ALA A 95 3.81 -45.42 7.62
C ALA A 95 4.66 -44.31 8.28
N ASP A 96 5.75 -44.69 8.97
CA ASP A 96 6.69 -43.74 9.56
C ASP A 96 7.48 -42.97 8.48
N ALA A 97 7.89 -43.62 7.39
CA ALA A 97 8.56 -42.95 6.27
C ALA A 97 7.66 -41.89 5.60
N LEU A 98 6.40 -42.24 5.35
CA LEU A 98 5.42 -41.30 4.78
C LEU A 98 5.10 -40.14 5.74
N ASN A 99 5.03 -40.41 7.05
CA ASN A 99 4.84 -39.37 8.06
C ASN A 99 6.05 -38.43 8.15
N GLN A 100 7.28 -38.95 8.04
CA GLN A 100 8.50 -38.15 7.98
C GLN A 100 8.53 -37.24 6.75
N GLU A 101 8.15 -37.77 5.58
CA GLU A 101 8.06 -36.98 4.34
C GLU A 101 7.00 -35.87 4.46
N PHE A 102 5.85 -36.17 5.06
CA PHE A 102 4.80 -35.17 5.31
C PHE A 102 5.28 -34.07 6.28
N LEU A 103 5.93 -34.45 7.37
CA LEU A 103 6.50 -33.51 8.33
C LEU A 103 7.57 -32.62 7.68
N GLN A 104 8.46 -33.21 6.87
CA GLN A 104 9.49 -32.48 6.15
C GLN A 104 8.90 -31.47 5.15
N THR A 105 7.87 -31.87 4.41
CA THR A 105 7.14 -30.99 3.49
C THR A 105 6.53 -29.80 4.23
N ARG A 106 5.88 -30.07 5.37
CA ARG A 106 5.26 -29.04 6.21
C ARG A 106 6.29 -28.11 6.84
N THR A 107 7.44 -28.62 7.27
CA THR A 107 8.53 -27.77 7.80
C THR A 107 9.10 -26.87 6.71
N ASN A 108 9.28 -27.38 5.50
CA ASN A 108 9.77 -26.58 4.37
C ASN A 108 8.77 -25.48 4.02
N GLU A 109 7.48 -25.78 3.94
CA GLU A 109 6.43 -24.78 3.70
C GLU A 109 6.37 -23.73 4.81
N LYS A 110 6.58 -24.12 6.07
CA LYS A 110 6.67 -23.17 7.18
C LYS A 110 7.84 -22.19 7.01
N VAL A 111 9.00 -22.67 6.56
CA VAL A 111 10.18 -21.82 6.32
C VAL A 111 9.93 -20.86 5.14
N GLU A 112 9.33 -21.34 4.05
CA GLU A 112 8.97 -20.49 2.90
C GLU A 112 7.98 -19.40 3.30
N LEU A 113 6.96 -19.73 4.10
CA LEU A 113 6.01 -18.74 4.62
C LEU A 113 6.67 -17.74 5.56
N GLN A 114 7.64 -18.17 6.38
CA GLN A 114 8.40 -17.26 7.21
C GLN A 114 9.20 -16.27 6.36
N HIS A 115 9.92 -16.76 5.35
CA HIS A 115 10.69 -15.91 4.44
C HIS A 115 9.78 -14.93 3.68
N LEU A 116 8.60 -15.38 3.28
CA LEU A 116 7.61 -14.53 2.63
C LEU A 116 7.11 -13.43 3.58
N ASN A 117 6.83 -13.78 4.84
CA ASN A 117 6.44 -12.81 5.86
C ASN A 117 7.55 -11.80 6.14
N ASP A 118 8.82 -12.23 6.19
CA ASP A 118 9.96 -11.33 6.37
C ASP A 118 10.09 -10.36 5.20
N ARG A 119 9.85 -10.82 3.96
CA ARG A 119 9.78 -9.93 2.78
C ARG A 119 8.62 -8.96 2.88
N PHE A 120 7.43 -9.40 3.30
CA PHE A 120 6.29 -8.50 3.51
C PHE A 120 6.56 -7.46 4.58
N ALA A 121 7.17 -7.84 5.70
CA ALA A 121 7.57 -6.90 6.74
C ALA A 121 8.51 -5.82 6.19
N ASN A 122 9.51 -6.21 5.39
CA ASN A 122 10.43 -5.27 4.72
C ASN A 122 9.70 -4.33 3.75
N TYR A 123 8.74 -4.84 2.95
CA TYR A 123 7.98 -4.00 2.03
C TYR A 123 7.05 -3.03 2.76
N ILE A 124 6.39 -3.48 3.83
CA ILE A 124 5.54 -2.62 4.67
C ILE A 124 6.37 -1.46 5.24
N GLU A 125 7.56 -1.77 5.76
CA GLU A 125 8.44 -0.73 6.31
C GLU A 125 8.93 0.23 5.24
N LYS A 126 9.30 -0.28 4.06
CA LYS A 126 9.69 0.57 2.92
C LYS A 126 8.55 1.49 2.48
N VAL A 127 7.32 0.99 2.41
CA VAL A 127 6.15 1.81 2.06
C VAL A 127 5.92 2.89 3.11
N ARG A 128 5.97 2.58 4.41
CA ARG A 128 5.87 3.58 5.47
C ARG A 128 6.93 4.67 5.37
N MET A 129 8.19 4.27 5.16
CA MET A 129 9.29 5.21 4.97
C MET A 129 9.04 6.12 3.75
N LEU A 130 8.60 5.55 2.63
CA LEU A 130 8.28 6.30 1.41
C LEU A 130 7.07 7.24 1.60
N GLU A 131 6.04 6.81 2.33
CA GLU A 131 4.89 7.63 2.69
C GLU A 131 5.31 8.81 3.56
N GLN A 132 6.17 8.58 4.55
CA GLN A 132 6.72 9.64 5.40
C GLN A 132 7.59 10.61 4.60
N GLN A 133 8.43 10.11 3.70
CA GLN A 133 9.24 10.95 2.80
C GLN A 133 8.36 11.78 1.87
N ASN A 134 7.33 11.18 1.28
CA ASN A 134 6.38 11.91 0.44
C ASN A 134 5.64 12.99 1.22
N GLN A 135 5.22 12.70 2.45
CA GLN A 135 4.58 13.70 3.31
C GLN A 135 5.50 14.89 3.60
N ALA A 136 6.78 14.63 3.89
CA ALA A 136 7.77 15.69 4.10
C ALA A 136 7.97 16.54 2.82
N LEU A 137 8.08 15.90 1.65
CA LEU A 137 8.21 16.59 0.37
C LEU A 137 6.97 17.43 0.05
N VAL A 138 5.76 16.94 0.33
CA VAL A 138 4.52 17.72 0.13
C VAL A 138 4.54 18.99 0.98
N ILE A 139 4.92 18.89 2.26
CA ILE A 139 5.05 20.05 3.16
C ILE A 139 6.08 21.05 2.62
N GLU A 140 7.22 20.56 2.13
CA GLU A 140 8.26 21.42 1.56
C GLU A 140 7.78 22.14 0.29
N VAL A 141 7.10 21.43 -0.61
CA VAL A 141 6.50 22.00 -1.81
C VAL A 141 5.47 23.06 -1.47
N ASP A 142 4.58 22.80 -0.52
CA ASP A 142 3.57 23.78 -0.10
C ASP A 142 4.20 25.01 0.56
N ARG A 143 5.25 24.82 1.36
CA ARG A 143 6.04 25.92 1.95
C ARG A 143 6.73 26.77 0.88
N LEU A 144 7.30 26.14 -0.15
CA LEU A 144 7.97 26.84 -1.25
C LEU A 144 6.96 27.56 -2.15
N ARG A 145 5.81 26.93 -2.46
CA ARG A 145 4.72 27.55 -3.21
C ARG A 145 4.11 28.75 -2.49
N GLY A 146 4.06 28.73 -1.15
CA GLY A 146 3.65 29.91 -0.38
C GLY A 146 4.70 31.04 -0.35
N ARG A 147 5.95 30.77 -0.75
CA ARG A 147 7.08 31.71 -0.66
C ARG A 147 7.56 32.25 -2.01
N GLU A 148 7.40 31.49 -3.10
CA GLU A 148 7.60 31.96 -4.48
C GLU A 148 6.27 32.40 -5.10
N PRO A 149 6.25 32.96 -6.32
CA PRO A 149 6.71 34.28 -6.76
C PRO A 149 5.93 35.47 -6.15
N THR A 150 4.97 35.25 -5.25
CA THR A 150 4.12 36.30 -4.65
C THR A 150 4.95 37.42 -4.02
N ARG A 151 5.89 37.09 -3.13
CA ARG A 151 6.69 38.14 -2.46
C ARG A 151 7.52 38.99 -3.42
N ILE A 152 8.10 38.39 -4.46
CA ILE A 152 8.92 39.14 -5.43
C ILE A 152 8.02 39.98 -6.34
N ALA A 153 6.90 39.42 -6.80
CA ALA A 153 5.91 40.14 -7.58
C ALA A 153 5.33 41.34 -6.80
N ASP A 154 5.01 41.16 -5.51
CA ASP A 154 4.51 42.20 -4.62
C ASP A 154 5.53 43.35 -4.48
N LEU A 155 6.82 43.02 -4.30
CA LEU A 155 7.89 44.03 -4.23
C LEU A 155 8.02 44.83 -5.53
N TYR A 156 7.96 44.17 -6.69
CA TYR A 156 8.01 44.87 -7.97
C TYR A 156 6.74 45.71 -8.22
N GLU A 157 5.57 45.25 -7.79
CA GLU A 157 4.33 46.01 -7.89
C GLU A 157 4.36 47.26 -7.00
N ASP A 158 4.91 47.14 -5.79
CA ASP A 158 5.12 48.27 -4.89
C ASP A 158 6.11 49.29 -5.47
N GLU A 159 7.23 48.84 -6.03
CA GLU A 159 8.21 49.70 -6.71
C GLU A 159 7.59 50.43 -7.91
N MET A 160 6.83 49.71 -8.75
CA MET A 160 6.10 50.31 -9.87
C MET A 160 5.09 51.36 -9.41
N ARG A 161 4.42 51.13 -8.27
CA ARG A 161 3.46 52.07 -7.70
C ARG A 161 4.16 53.33 -7.21
N GLU A 162 5.33 53.19 -6.60
CA GLU A 162 6.10 54.34 -6.10
C GLU A 162 6.66 55.18 -7.25
N LEU A 163 7.25 54.55 -8.27
CA LEU A 163 7.70 55.25 -9.48
C LEU A 163 6.57 56.01 -10.18
N ARG A 164 5.35 55.45 -10.23
CA ARG A 164 4.16 56.14 -10.76
C ARG A 164 3.80 57.37 -9.92
N ARG A 165 3.90 57.29 -8.60
CA ARG A 165 3.67 58.45 -7.72
C ARG A 165 4.73 59.53 -7.90
N GLU A 166 6.00 59.15 -8.01
CA GLU A 166 7.08 60.11 -8.28
C GLU A 166 6.85 60.85 -9.60
N ILE A 167 6.46 60.13 -10.65
CA ILE A 167 6.08 60.73 -11.94
C ILE A 167 4.94 61.73 -11.76
N GLU A 168 3.90 61.38 -11.01
CA GLU A 168 2.76 62.27 -10.76
C GLU A 168 3.19 63.54 -10.01
N VAL A 169 4.01 63.40 -8.97
CA VAL A 169 4.55 64.53 -8.18
C VAL A 169 5.38 65.46 -9.06
N VAL A 170 6.33 64.90 -9.82
CA VAL A 170 7.19 65.68 -10.73
C VAL A 170 6.36 66.35 -11.82
N THR A 171 5.36 65.67 -12.36
CA THR A 171 4.46 66.24 -13.36
C THR A 171 3.66 67.41 -12.80
N SER A 172 3.11 67.27 -11.59
CA SER A 172 2.37 68.36 -10.92
C SER A 172 3.28 69.56 -10.63
N GLN A 173 4.49 69.31 -10.12
CA GLN A 173 5.47 70.37 -9.88
C GLN A 173 5.85 71.09 -11.17
N ARG A 174 6.10 70.34 -12.25
CA ARG A 174 6.38 70.91 -13.57
C ARG A 174 5.22 71.78 -14.04
N SER A 175 3.99 71.29 -14.02
CA SER A 175 2.82 72.08 -14.44
C SER A 175 2.67 73.37 -13.63
N ARG A 176 2.94 73.34 -12.32
CA ARG A 176 2.92 74.54 -11.49
C ARG A 176 3.99 75.55 -11.92
N ILE A 177 5.22 75.10 -12.13
CA ILE A 177 6.33 75.98 -12.57
C ILE A 177 6.05 76.54 -13.98
N GLU A 178 5.47 75.73 -14.87
CA GLU A 178 5.09 76.18 -16.21
C GLU A 178 4.07 77.33 -16.14
N VAL A 179 3.05 77.23 -15.29
CA VAL A 179 2.08 78.32 -15.07
C VAL A 179 2.75 79.57 -14.46
N GLU A 180 3.63 79.40 -13.47
CA GLU A 180 4.35 80.52 -12.86
C GLU A 180 5.24 81.24 -13.88
N ARG A 181 5.94 80.49 -14.75
CA ARG A 181 6.72 81.05 -15.86
C ARG A 181 5.83 81.83 -16.83
N ASP A 182 4.71 81.26 -17.25
CA ASP A 182 3.85 81.89 -18.25
C ASP A 182 3.26 83.21 -17.71
N ASN A 183 2.88 83.24 -16.43
CA ASN A 183 2.48 84.48 -15.74
C ASN A 183 3.60 85.55 -15.74
N LEU A 184 4.84 85.17 -15.43
CA LEU A 184 5.98 86.09 -15.43
C LEU A 184 6.30 86.62 -16.85
N VAL A 185 6.15 85.77 -17.86
CA VAL A 185 6.32 86.17 -19.27
C VAL A 185 5.26 87.21 -19.66
N ASP A 186 3.99 86.99 -19.29
CA ASP A 186 2.91 87.93 -19.54
C ASP A 186 3.16 89.28 -18.83
N ASP A 187 3.62 89.26 -17.58
CA ASP A 187 3.95 90.48 -16.84
C ASP A 187 5.14 91.24 -17.45
N LEU A 188 6.18 90.53 -17.91
CA LEU A 188 7.28 91.14 -18.65
C LEU A 188 6.84 91.76 -19.98
N GLN A 189 5.87 91.15 -20.68
CA GLN A 189 5.31 91.72 -21.90
C GLN A 189 4.53 93.02 -21.61
N LYS A 190 3.71 93.04 -20.54
CA LYS A 190 2.99 94.26 -20.11
C LYS A 190 3.92 95.40 -19.74
N LEU A 191 5.07 95.12 -19.11
CA LEU A 191 6.05 96.15 -18.74
C LEU A 191 6.85 96.69 -19.94
N LYS A 192 6.88 95.96 -21.06
CA LYS A 192 7.56 96.37 -22.30
C LYS A 192 6.66 97.10 -23.29
N ALA A 193 5.34 97.05 -23.09
CA ALA A 193 4.33 97.77 -23.87
C ALA A 193 4.14 99.19 -23.34
#